data_AF-A0AAD5QIE6-F1
#
_entry.id   AF-A0AAD5QIE6-F1
#
_cell.length_a   1.000
_cell.length_b   1.000
_cell.length_c   1.000
_cell.angle_alpha   90.00
_cell.angle_beta   90.00
_cell.angle_gamma   90.00
#
_symmetry.space_group_name_H-M   'P 1'
#
loop_
_entity.id
_entity.type
_entity.pdbx_description
1 polymer ?
#
loop_
_entity_poly.entity_id
_entity_poly.type
_entity_poly.pdbx_seq_one_letter_code
_entity_poly.pdbx_strand_id
1 'polypeptide(L)'
;MDVETKRLDDYISMGRYVILICVLAELMILPQVSSIFYMMYAGASPSLSACGEDLTFDPELDEKEACRLYHQLASENCSTPSLRYEFKSVNVEWNYICENANIIKNSISIQMIGVLAGSLVFGQLSDLYGRRKGLLGTMTGVALSSLITAKSTTLVHFTVIRTIVGFFTGGGIAVLNVFVIENIPKRHRMWINMVITWSPNFIPMAVLAWFSADWRTLTVVNAIACVPGILFCLIWIRESPQWLLQRGRISEACEIMRRDFECSEESNLNDVVEKEYQLICRDGSRKKTLLIRSSVLFR
;
A
#
# COMPACT_ATOMS: atom_id res chain seq x y z
N MET A 1 1.51 -2.00 -44.16
CA MET A 1 0.82 -0.83 -43.58
C MET A 1 0.13 -1.31 -42.31
N ASP A 2 0.83 -1.23 -41.19
CA ASP A 2 0.20 -1.43 -39.89
C ASP A 2 -0.87 -0.35 -39.73
N VAL A 3 -2.13 -0.76 -39.76
CA VAL A 3 -3.23 0.11 -39.35
C VAL A 3 -2.97 0.37 -37.87
N GLU A 4 -2.47 1.56 -37.56
CA GLU A 4 -2.27 2.03 -36.19
C GLU A 4 -3.65 2.12 -35.53
N THR A 5 -4.11 0.99 -34.98
CA THR A 5 -5.34 0.91 -34.20
C THR A 5 -5.15 1.78 -32.95
N LYS A 6 -5.65 3.02 -33.03
CA LYS A 6 -5.78 3.91 -31.87
C LYS A 6 -6.49 3.15 -30.76
N ARG A 7 -5.87 3.08 -29.58
CA ARG A 7 -6.45 2.43 -28.39
C ARG A 7 -7.27 3.45 -27.60
N LEU A 8 -8.14 2.99 -26.71
CA LEU A 8 -8.95 3.86 -25.83
C LEU A 8 -8.14 4.98 -25.18
N ASP A 9 -6.93 4.63 -24.74
CA ASP A 9 -6.00 5.49 -24.04
C ASP A 9 -5.53 6.70 -24.86
N ASP A 10 -5.66 6.64 -26.18
CA ASP A 10 -5.30 7.73 -27.10
C ASP A 10 -6.39 8.80 -27.16
N TYR A 11 -7.62 8.47 -26.72
CA TYR A 11 -8.77 9.37 -26.68
C TYR A 11 -9.01 10.00 -25.31
N ILE A 12 -8.35 9.49 -24.27
CA ILE A 12 -8.37 10.09 -22.94
C ILE A 12 -7.55 11.39 -23.00
N SER A 13 -8.18 12.52 -22.68
CA SER A 13 -7.49 13.79 -22.48
C SER A 13 -7.41 14.14 -20.98
N MET A 14 -6.56 15.11 -20.63
CA MET A 14 -6.30 15.48 -19.25
C MET A 14 -7.42 16.37 -18.69
N GLY A 15 -8.55 15.76 -18.33
CA GLY A 15 -9.70 16.46 -17.75
C GLY A 15 -9.68 16.54 -16.22
N ARG A 16 -10.71 17.20 -15.64
CA ARG A 16 -10.89 17.36 -14.18
C ARG A 16 -10.95 16.02 -13.44
N TYR A 17 -11.48 14.98 -14.08
CA TYR A 17 -11.56 13.63 -13.51
C TYR A 17 -10.17 12.97 -13.34
N VAL A 18 -9.23 13.20 -14.27
CA VAL A 18 -7.87 12.67 -14.15
C VAL A 18 -7.16 13.27 -12.94
N ILE A 19 -7.31 14.59 -12.71
CA ILE A 19 -6.78 15.26 -11.52
C ILE A 19 -7.40 14.67 -10.25
N LEU A 20 -8.70 14.39 -10.28
CA LEU A 20 -9.41 13.77 -9.17
C LEU A 20 -8.84 12.37 -8.83
N ILE A 21 -8.53 11.55 -9.84
CA ILE A 21 -7.87 10.26 -9.66
C ILE A 21 -6.46 10.44 -9.09
N CYS A 22 -5.70 11.43 -9.55
CA CYS A 22 -4.37 11.73 -9.00
C CYS A 22 -4.44 12.07 -7.50
N VAL A 23 -5.41 12.90 -7.11
CA VAL A 23 -5.64 13.26 -5.70
C VAL A 23 -6.06 12.03 -4.88
N LEU A 24 -6.93 11.18 -5.41
CA LEU A 24 -7.25 9.90 -4.76
C LEU A 24 -5.99 9.07 -4.56
N ALA A 25 -5.17 8.91 -5.59
CA ALA A 25 -3.99 8.08 -5.54
C ALA A 25 -3.03 8.54 -4.44
N GLU A 26 -2.79 9.85 -4.32
CA GLU A 26 -1.99 10.41 -3.22
C GLU A 26 -2.61 10.13 -1.85
N LEU A 27 -3.92 10.36 -1.70
CA LEU A 27 -4.64 10.07 -0.45
C LEU A 27 -4.59 8.58 -0.06
N MET A 28 -4.49 7.69 -1.04
CA MET A 28 -4.38 6.24 -0.81
C MET A 28 -2.94 5.76 -0.61
N ILE A 29 -1.95 6.42 -1.22
CA ILE A 29 -0.53 6.09 -1.05
C ILE A 29 -0.06 6.45 0.36
N LEU A 30 -0.50 7.58 0.91
CA LEU A 30 -0.12 8.02 2.26
C LEU A 30 -0.30 6.92 3.35
N PRO A 31 -1.49 6.32 3.54
CA PRO A 31 -1.67 5.24 4.51
C PRO A 31 -0.95 3.94 4.11
N GLN A 32 -0.69 3.68 2.83
CA GLN A 32 0.09 2.52 2.39
C GLN A 32 1.57 2.66 2.78
N VAL A 33 2.17 3.82 2.47
CA VAL A 33 3.54 4.17 2.87
C VAL A 33 3.66 4.13 4.38
N SER A 34 2.73 4.79 5.08
CA SER A 34 2.69 4.80 6.54
C SER A 34 2.63 3.38 7.10
N SER A 35 1.78 2.50 6.57
CA SER A 35 1.67 1.11 7.04
C SER A 35 2.93 0.28 6.85
N ILE A 36 3.71 0.53 5.80
CA ILE A 36 4.94 -0.20 5.50
C ILE A 36 6.09 0.29 6.37
N PHE A 37 6.28 1.60 6.43
CA PHE A 37 7.34 2.21 7.22
C PHE A 37 7.01 2.28 8.71
N TYR A 38 5.78 1.98 9.11
CA TYR A 38 5.38 1.86 10.51
C TYR A 38 6.32 0.96 11.33
N MET A 39 6.78 -0.16 10.76
CA MET A 39 7.70 -1.06 11.47
C MET A 39 9.07 -0.45 11.73
N MET A 40 9.49 0.53 10.93
CA MET A 40 10.73 1.27 11.17
C MET A 40 10.67 2.02 12.50
N TYR A 41 9.52 2.66 12.79
CA TYR A 41 9.30 3.38 14.06
C TYR A 41 8.96 2.43 15.20
N ALA A 42 8.06 1.48 14.97
CA ALA A 42 7.60 0.53 15.99
C ALA A 42 8.70 -0.44 16.44
N GLY A 43 9.63 -0.81 15.55
CA GLY A 43 10.76 -1.70 15.84
C GLY A 43 12.05 -1.00 16.25
N ALA A 44 12.04 0.32 16.39
CA ALA A 44 13.22 1.09 16.80
C ALA A 44 13.69 0.65 18.21
N SER A 45 14.96 0.27 18.31
CA SER A 45 15.60 -0.06 19.58
C SER A 45 15.78 1.20 20.42
N PRO A 46 15.38 1.19 21.70
CA PRO A 46 15.69 2.29 22.60
C PRO A 46 17.16 2.31 22.97
N SER A 47 17.69 3.50 23.24
CA SER A 47 19.01 3.63 23.85
C SER A 47 18.91 3.47 25.37
N LEU A 48 19.86 2.71 25.92
CA LEU A 48 20.02 2.51 27.35
C LEU A 48 20.65 3.77 27.95
N SER A 49 19.93 4.46 28.84
CA SER A 49 20.45 5.68 29.49
C SER A 49 20.96 5.43 30.90
N ALA A 50 20.30 4.56 31.67
CA ALA A 50 20.73 4.25 33.04
C ALA A 50 20.22 2.89 33.52
N CYS A 51 20.81 2.41 34.62
CA CYS A 51 20.42 1.22 35.37
C CYS A 51 20.23 1.59 36.84
N GLY A 52 18.99 1.62 37.33
CA GLY A 52 18.71 2.08 38.71
C GLY A 52 19.00 3.58 38.93
N GLU A 53 19.18 3.99 40.20
CA GLU A 53 19.38 5.41 40.58
C GLU A 53 20.83 5.91 40.36
N ASP A 54 21.83 5.02 40.37
CA ASP A 54 23.25 5.42 40.47
C ASP A 54 24.12 5.15 39.22
N LEU A 55 23.64 4.40 38.22
CA LEU A 55 24.43 4.02 37.04
C LEU A 55 23.90 4.65 35.75
N THR A 56 24.49 5.76 35.33
CA THR A 56 24.22 6.39 34.03
C THR A 56 25.22 5.95 32.97
N PHE A 57 24.75 5.60 31.78
CA PHE A 57 25.60 5.31 30.62
C PHE A 57 25.88 6.57 29.83
N ASP A 58 27.12 6.72 29.34
CA ASP A 58 27.50 7.84 28.48
C ASP A 58 26.70 7.80 27.16
N PRO A 59 26.17 8.94 26.69
CA PRO A 59 25.31 9.00 25.50
C PRO A 59 26.05 8.77 24.18
N GLU A 60 27.39 8.76 24.18
CA GLU A 60 28.24 8.48 23.01
C GLU A 60 28.66 7.00 22.90
N LEU A 61 28.27 6.16 23.86
CA LEU A 61 28.65 4.74 23.88
C LEU A 61 27.92 3.95 22.78
N ASP A 62 28.62 3.01 22.13
CA ASP A 62 28.03 2.16 21.09
C ASP A 62 26.89 1.27 21.67
N GLU A 63 25.80 1.11 20.92
CA GLU A 63 24.60 0.39 21.38
C GLU A 63 24.92 -1.05 21.82
N LYS A 64 25.88 -1.69 21.14
CA LYS A 64 26.31 -3.06 21.46
C LYS A 64 27.10 -3.13 22.77
N GLU A 65 27.91 -2.11 23.05
CA GLU A 65 28.68 -2.02 24.29
C GLU A 65 27.77 -1.73 25.48
N ALA A 66 26.81 -0.81 25.32
CA ALA A 66 25.78 -0.55 26.31
C ALA A 66 24.99 -1.83 26.66
N CYS A 67 24.67 -2.65 25.66
CA CYS A 67 24.01 -3.94 25.87
C CYS A 67 24.88 -4.97 26.60
N ARG A 68 26.18 -5.04 26.31
CA ARG A 68 27.10 -5.94 27.04
C ARG A 68 27.23 -5.54 28.50
N LEU A 69 27.39 -4.25 28.78
CA LEU A 69 27.46 -3.72 30.14
C LEU A 69 26.15 -3.97 30.90
N TYR A 70 25.01 -3.75 30.25
CA TYR A 70 23.70 -4.09 30.83
C TYR A 70 23.62 -5.56 31.24
N HIS A 71 24.02 -6.49 30.37
CA HIS A 71 23.99 -7.92 30.70
C HIS A 71 24.95 -8.30 31.84
N GLN A 72 26.09 -7.63 31.97
CA GLN A 72 27.01 -7.83 33.09
C GLN A 72 26.39 -7.31 34.40
N LEU A 73 25.86 -6.08 34.41
CA LEU A 73 25.32 -5.41 35.58
C LEU A 73 23.93 -5.92 36.01
N ALA A 74 23.17 -6.50 35.09
CA ALA A 74 21.88 -7.14 35.37
C ALA A 74 22.00 -8.34 36.32
N SER A 75 23.19 -8.95 36.42
CA SER A 75 23.44 -10.07 37.33
C SER A 75 23.65 -9.65 38.79
N GLU A 76 23.97 -8.38 39.06
CA GLU A 76 24.39 -7.92 40.39
C GLU A 76 23.52 -6.80 40.99
N ASN A 77 23.00 -5.82 40.21
CA ASN A 77 22.30 -4.65 40.80
C ASN A 77 21.27 -3.93 39.91
N CYS A 78 21.02 -4.35 38.66
CA CYS A 78 20.09 -3.62 37.79
C CYS A 78 18.73 -4.32 37.63
N SER A 79 17.75 -3.88 38.41
CA SER A 79 16.38 -4.43 38.39
C SER A 79 15.44 -3.68 37.42
N THR A 80 15.70 -2.41 37.09
CA THR A 80 14.91 -1.64 36.12
C THR A 80 15.79 -0.73 35.25
N PRO A 81 15.92 -1.00 33.93
CA PRO A 81 16.62 -0.11 33.02
C PRO A 81 15.80 1.15 32.74
N SER A 82 16.45 2.31 32.74
CA SER A 82 15.87 3.54 32.20
C SER A 82 16.24 3.66 30.71
N LEU A 83 15.23 3.92 29.89
CA LEU A 83 15.34 3.97 28.44
C LEU A 83 15.15 5.40 27.97
N ARG A 84 16.04 5.88 27.11
CA ARG A 84 15.89 7.14 26.41
C ARG A 84 15.31 6.87 25.02
N TYR A 85 14.21 7.54 24.69
CA TYR A 85 13.54 7.38 23.41
C TYR A 85 12.86 8.69 23.00
N GLU A 86 12.91 9.01 21.71
CA GLU A 86 12.17 10.13 21.11
C GLU A 86 10.76 9.73 20.66
N PHE A 87 10.59 8.43 20.35
CA PHE A 87 9.33 7.82 19.96
C PHE A 87 9.13 6.54 20.77
N LYS A 88 7.97 6.41 21.43
CA LYS A 88 7.66 5.20 22.21
C LYS A 88 7.40 4.05 21.23
N SER A 89 8.39 3.19 21.06
CA SER A 89 8.33 2.02 20.19
C SER A 89 7.76 0.81 20.92
N VAL A 90 7.46 -0.26 20.17
CA VAL A 90 7.00 -1.53 20.74
C VAL A 90 8.09 -2.14 21.63
N ASN A 91 9.36 -1.94 21.25
CA ASN A 91 10.51 -2.39 22.04
C ASN A 91 10.54 -1.73 23.42
N VAL A 92 10.21 -0.43 23.50
CA VAL A 92 10.13 0.33 24.75
C VAL A 92 8.98 -0.16 25.63
N GLU A 93 7.79 -0.34 25.07
CA GLU A 93 6.62 -0.71 25.88
C GLU A 93 6.71 -2.11 26.47
N TRP A 94 7.28 -3.05 25.73
CA TRP A 94 7.40 -4.44 26.18
C TRP A 94 8.81 -4.81 26.67
N ASN A 95 9.69 -3.82 26.88
CA ASN A 95 11.07 -4.00 27.37
C ASN A 95 11.89 -5.04 26.57
N TYR A 96 11.70 -5.10 25.25
CA TYR A 96 12.56 -5.90 24.37
C TYR A 96 13.84 -5.12 24.07
N ILE A 97 14.85 -5.33 24.91
CA ILE A 97 16.15 -4.65 24.85
C ILE A 97 17.22 -5.63 24.35
N CYS A 98 18.29 -5.13 23.72
CA CYS A 98 19.45 -5.91 23.26
C CYS A 98 19.08 -7.05 22.30
N GLU A 99 19.54 -8.28 22.55
CA GLU A 99 19.33 -9.42 21.67
C GLU A 99 17.84 -9.75 21.45
N ASN A 100 17.01 -9.47 22.46
CA ASN A 100 15.57 -9.70 22.39
C ASN A 100 14.88 -8.75 21.39
N ALA A 101 15.48 -7.59 21.05
CA ALA A 101 14.96 -6.70 20.01
C ALA A 101 14.97 -7.35 18.61
N ASN A 102 15.82 -8.36 18.38
CA ASN A 102 15.85 -9.08 17.11
C ASN A 102 14.54 -9.85 16.83
N ILE A 103 13.78 -10.21 17.88
CA ILE A 103 12.46 -10.87 17.74
C ILE A 103 11.48 -9.93 17.03
N ILE A 104 11.56 -8.63 17.29
CA ILE A 104 10.71 -7.63 16.64
C ILE A 104 11.18 -7.38 15.21
N LYS A 105 12.49 -7.41 14.94
CA LYS A 105 13.04 -7.37 13.57
C LYS A 105 12.52 -8.52 12.70
N ASN A 106 12.44 -9.74 13.26
CA ASN A 106 11.85 -10.88 12.56
C ASN A 106 10.39 -10.65 12.18
N SER A 107 9.64 -9.89 13.00
CA SER A 107 8.24 -9.54 12.70
C SER A 107 8.12 -8.64 11.47
N ILE A 108 9.13 -7.80 11.19
CA ILE A 108 9.19 -6.99 9.96
C ILE A 108 9.29 -7.90 8.73
N SER A 109 10.16 -8.91 8.78
CA SER A 109 10.32 -9.90 7.70
C SER A 109 9.03 -10.68 7.45
N ILE A 110 8.35 -11.11 8.53
CA ILE A 110 7.07 -11.83 8.43
C ILE A 110 5.99 -10.93 7.81
N GLN A 111 5.94 -9.65 8.18
CA GLN A 111 5.02 -8.70 7.54
C GLN A 111 5.26 -8.59 6.03
N MET A 112 6.52 -8.59 5.56
CA MET A 112 6.83 -8.50 4.13
C MET A 112 6.36 -9.72 3.34
N ILE A 113 6.35 -10.90 3.95
CA ILE A 113 5.72 -12.10 3.37
C ILE A 113 4.22 -11.85 3.17
N GLY A 114 3.56 -11.22 4.14
CA GLY A 114 2.17 -10.78 4.03
C GLY A 114 1.96 -9.84 2.84
N VAL A 115 2.82 -8.82 2.68
CA VAL A 115 2.77 -7.87 1.54
C VAL A 115 2.90 -8.59 0.20
N LEU A 116 3.82 -9.55 0.08
CA LEU A 116 4.02 -10.35 -1.12
C LEU A 116 2.79 -11.21 -1.44
N ALA A 117 2.24 -11.91 -0.46
CA ALA A 117 1.04 -12.71 -0.65
C ALA A 117 -0.17 -11.83 -1.04
N GLY A 118 -0.27 -10.66 -0.42
CA GLY A 118 -1.33 -9.68 -0.68
C GLY A 118 -1.33 -9.15 -2.10
N SER A 119 -0.17 -8.77 -2.62
CA SER A 119 -0.05 -8.24 -3.98
C SER A 119 -0.44 -9.26 -5.05
N LEU A 120 -0.10 -10.54 -4.85
CA LEU A 120 -0.49 -11.63 -5.76
C LEU A 120 -1.99 -11.90 -5.72
N VAL A 121 -2.58 -12.04 -4.53
CA VAL A 121 -3.99 -12.38 -4.37
C VAL A 121 -4.89 -11.24 -4.84
N PHE A 122 -4.66 -10.01 -4.36
CA PHE A 122 -5.49 -8.87 -4.73
C PHE A 122 -5.26 -8.38 -6.16
N GLY A 123 -4.07 -8.62 -6.73
CA GLY A 123 -3.84 -8.41 -8.16
C GLY A 123 -4.87 -9.18 -8.99
N GLN A 124 -4.93 -10.50 -8.80
CA GLN A 124 -5.91 -11.37 -9.48
C GLN A 124 -7.35 -11.05 -9.08
N LEU A 125 -7.61 -10.79 -7.80
CA LEU A 125 -8.95 -10.50 -7.30
C LEU A 125 -9.52 -9.22 -7.91
N SER A 126 -8.68 -8.19 -8.10
CA SER A 126 -9.10 -6.92 -8.69
C SER A 126 -9.39 -7.04 -10.18
N ASP A 127 -8.66 -7.88 -10.90
CA ASP A 127 -8.98 -8.22 -12.29
C ASP A 127 -10.34 -8.96 -12.39
N LEU A 128 -10.66 -9.76 -11.37
CA LEU A 128 -11.90 -10.54 -11.30
C LEU A 128 -13.14 -9.72 -10.93
N TYR A 129 -13.08 -8.96 -9.84
CA TYR A 129 -14.23 -8.30 -9.23
C TYR A 129 -14.33 -6.80 -9.52
N GLY A 130 -13.30 -6.20 -10.09
CA GLY A 130 -13.19 -4.76 -10.37
C GLY A 130 -12.11 -4.10 -9.53
N ARG A 131 -11.45 -3.10 -10.12
CA ARG A 131 -10.38 -2.30 -9.50
C ARG A 131 -10.94 -1.49 -8.33
N ARG A 132 -12.10 -0.84 -8.51
CA ARG A 132 -12.70 0.01 -7.47
C ARG A 132 -13.02 -0.79 -6.20
N LYS A 133 -13.64 -1.97 -6.36
CA LYS A 133 -13.97 -2.84 -5.22
C LYS A 133 -12.71 -3.38 -4.54
N GLY A 134 -11.67 -3.70 -5.32
CA GLY A 134 -10.36 -4.10 -4.78
C GLY A 134 -9.72 -3.00 -3.93
N LEU A 135 -9.75 -1.74 -4.40
CA LEU A 135 -9.22 -0.59 -3.66
C LEU A 135 -9.98 -0.34 -2.35
N LEU A 136 -11.31 -0.40 -2.38
CA LEU A 136 -12.14 -0.23 -1.18
C LEU A 136 -11.91 -1.37 -0.18
N GLY A 137 -11.86 -2.62 -0.65
CA GLY A 137 -11.63 -3.78 0.21
C GLY A 137 -10.25 -3.76 0.89
N THR A 138 -9.21 -3.39 0.14
CA THR A 138 -7.85 -3.29 0.70
C THR A 138 -7.75 -2.12 1.70
N MET A 139 -8.28 -0.94 1.38
CA MET A 139 -8.26 0.19 2.31
C MET A 139 -9.05 -0.06 3.61
N THR A 140 -10.25 -0.62 3.49
CA THR A 140 -11.06 -0.96 4.67
C THR A 140 -10.38 -2.03 5.51
N GLY A 141 -9.77 -3.03 4.88
CA GLY A 141 -8.96 -4.05 5.54
C GLY A 141 -7.76 -3.47 6.30
N VAL A 142 -7.02 -2.53 5.69
CA VAL A 142 -5.91 -1.81 6.36
C VAL A 142 -6.42 -1.01 7.55
N ALA A 143 -7.51 -0.25 7.39
CA ALA A 143 -8.05 0.60 8.45
C ALA A 143 -8.49 -0.23 9.67
N LEU A 144 -9.29 -1.29 9.45
CA LEU A 144 -9.77 -2.16 10.52
C LEU A 144 -8.62 -2.89 11.21
N SER A 145 -7.71 -3.47 10.44
CA SER A 145 -6.57 -4.22 11.00
C SER A 145 -5.60 -3.30 11.76
N SER A 146 -5.45 -2.04 11.33
CA SER A 146 -4.66 -1.03 12.04
C SER A 146 -5.28 -0.68 13.40
N LEU A 147 -6.61 -0.54 13.49
CA LEU A 147 -7.30 -0.33 14.77
C LEU A 147 -7.17 -1.52 15.73
N ILE A 148 -7.18 -2.74 15.19
CA ILE A 148 -6.96 -3.95 15.99
C ILE A 148 -5.50 -3.99 16.48
N THR A 149 -4.54 -3.55 15.67
CA THR A 149 -3.12 -3.46 16.05
C THR A 149 -2.95 -2.55 17.29
N ALA A 150 -3.68 -1.45 17.36
CA ALA A 150 -3.65 -0.51 18.50
C ALA A 150 -4.06 -1.16 19.84
N LYS A 151 -4.80 -2.28 19.80
CA LYS A 151 -5.25 -3.03 20.99
C LYS A 151 -4.36 -4.24 21.31
N SER A 152 -3.30 -4.47 20.55
CA SER A 152 -2.41 -5.60 20.78
C SER A 152 -1.67 -5.45 22.11
N THR A 153 -1.55 -6.56 22.85
CA THR A 153 -0.89 -6.65 24.17
C THR A 153 0.25 -7.66 24.17
N THR A 154 0.34 -8.50 23.13
CA THR A 154 1.32 -9.57 22.99
C THR A 154 2.00 -9.47 21.64
N LEU A 155 3.31 -9.77 21.60
CA LEU A 155 4.12 -9.71 20.38
C LEU A 155 3.56 -10.61 19.27
N VAL A 156 3.18 -11.84 19.59
CA VAL A 156 2.59 -12.78 18.60
C VAL A 156 1.31 -12.20 17.98
N HIS A 157 0.43 -11.65 18.83
CA HIS A 157 -0.82 -11.04 18.37
C HIS A 157 -0.54 -9.83 17.45
N PHE A 158 0.41 -8.98 17.84
CA PHE A 158 0.86 -7.86 17.03
C PHE A 158 1.42 -8.31 15.68
N THR A 159 2.33 -9.28 15.64
CA THR A 159 2.93 -9.78 14.40
C THR A 159 1.89 -10.38 13.45
N VAL A 160 0.91 -11.13 13.98
CA VAL A 160 -0.17 -11.70 13.16
C VAL A 160 -1.03 -10.60 12.54
N ILE A 161 -1.49 -9.63 13.33
CA ILE A 161 -2.31 -8.53 12.81
C ILE A 161 -1.51 -7.68 11.83
N ARG A 162 -0.23 -7.40 12.11
CA ARG A 162 0.65 -6.63 11.20
C ARG A 162 0.87 -7.34 9.88
N THR A 163 0.93 -8.67 9.89
CA THR A 163 0.99 -9.48 8.67
C THR A 163 -0.29 -9.33 7.85
N ILE A 164 -1.45 -9.31 8.52
CA ILE A 164 -2.75 -9.06 7.88
C ILE A 164 -2.81 -7.63 7.31
N VAL A 165 -2.34 -6.62 8.04
CA VAL A 165 -2.19 -5.25 7.53
C VAL A 165 -1.31 -5.26 6.28
N GLY A 166 -0.14 -5.90 6.35
CA GLY A 166 0.78 -6.05 5.21
C GLY A 166 0.11 -6.69 3.99
N PHE A 167 -0.69 -7.74 4.19
CA PHE A 167 -1.47 -8.38 3.13
C PHE A 167 -2.43 -7.41 2.43
N PHE A 168 -3.21 -6.63 3.18
CA PHE A 168 -4.09 -5.63 2.57
C PHE A 168 -3.31 -4.46 1.94
N THR A 169 -2.22 -4.01 2.54
CA THR A 169 -1.38 -2.93 1.99
C THR A 169 -0.73 -3.35 0.67
N GLY A 170 -0.13 -4.54 0.61
CA GLY A 170 0.47 -5.07 -0.62
C GLY A 170 -0.54 -5.25 -1.75
N GLY A 171 -1.75 -5.70 -1.42
CA GLY A 171 -2.86 -5.74 -2.36
C GLY A 171 -3.25 -4.36 -2.85
N GLY A 172 -3.42 -3.39 -1.95
CA GLY A 172 -3.77 -2.01 -2.28
C GLY A 172 -2.77 -1.35 -3.22
N ILE A 173 -1.47 -1.58 -3.00
CA ILE A 173 -0.40 -1.07 -3.86
C ILE A 173 -0.51 -1.65 -5.28
N ALA A 174 -0.72 -2.96 -5.40
CA ALA A 174 -0.84 -3.62 -6.71
C ALA A 174 -2.06 -3.08 -7.50
N VAL A 175 -3.22 -3.01 -6.84
CA VAL A 175 -4.46 -2.55 -7.50
C VAL A 175 -4.39 -1.07 -7.85
N LEU A 176 -3.84 -0.23 -6.97
CA LEU A 176 -3.78 1.23 -7.17
C LEU A 176 -2.89 1.60 -8.34
N ASN A 177 -1.70 1.00 -8.43
CA ASN A 177 -0.78 1.27 -9.54
C ASN A 177 -1.43 0.96 -10.89
N VAL A 178 -2.14 -0.17 -10.98
CA VAL A 178 -2.83 -0.52 -12.21
C VAL A 178 -4.01 0.41 -12.48
N PHE A 179 -4.80 0.74 -11.47
CA PHE A 179 -5.93 1.66 -11.61
C PHE A 179 -5.50 3.06 -12.12
N VAL A 180 -4.42 3.61 -11.58
CA VAL A 180 -3.84 4.89 -12.00
C VAL A 180 -3.41 4.83 -13.47
N ILE A 181 -2.73 3.74 -13.85
CA ILE A 181 -2.25 3.47 -15.20
C ILE A 181 -3.39 3.38 -16.23
N GLU A 182 -4.49 2.72 -15.88
CA GLU A 182 -5.62 2.47 -16.78
C GLU A 182 -6.46 3.75 -17.03
N ASN A 183 -6.40 4.73 -16.13
CA ASN A 183 -7.21 5.96 -16.23
C ASN A 183 -6.40 7.20 -16.69
N ILE A 184 -5.08 7.11 -16.82
CA ILE A 184 -4.23 8.23 -17.20
C ILE A 184 -3.90 8.20 -18.71
N PRO A 185 -3.95 9.35 -19.40
CA PRO A 185 -3.57 9.44 -20.81
C PRO A 185 -2.11 9.08 -21.07
N LYS A 186 -1.83 8.34 -22.15
CA LYS A 186 -0.47 7.88 -22.51
C LYS A 186 0.58 8.99 -22.52
N ARG A 187 0.23 10.17 -23.04
CA ARG A 187 1.14 11.32 -23.18
C ARG A 187 1.69 11.83 -21.85
N HIS A 188 0.90 11.76 -20.79
CA HIS A 188 1.25 12.31 -19.47
C HIS A 188 1.55 11.24 -18.43
N ARG A 189 1.38 9.97 -18.78
CA ARG A 189 1.57 8.83 -17.89
C ARG A 189 2.94 8.79 -17.21
N MET A 190 4.01 9.14 -17.92
CA MET A 190 5.36 9.11 -17.35
C MET A 190 5.54 10.18 -16.26
N TRP A 191 5.12 11.42 -16.52
CA TRP A 191 5.23 12.51 -15.56
C TRP A 191 4.29 12.32 -14.36
N ILE A 192 3.05 11.90 -14.59
CA ILE A 192 2.10 11.69 -13.49
C ILE A 192 2.56 10.54 -12.59
N ASN A 193 3.08 9.45 -13.15
CA ASN A 193 3.62 8.34 -12.36
C ASN A 193 4.93 8.70 -11.63
N MET A 194 5.65 9.74 -12.06
CA MET A 194 6.80 10.28 -11.33
C MET A 194 6.39 11.16 -10.16
N VAL A 195 5.29 11.91 -10.31
CA VAL A 195 4.75 12.75 -9.23
C VAL A 195 4.05 11.90 -8.18
N ILE A 196 3.17 10.99 -8.60
CA ILE A 196 2.42 10.08 -7.75
C ILE A 196 3.32 8.91 -7.35
N THR A 197 4.18 9.16 -6.38
CA THR A 197 5.13 8.18 -5.86
C THR A 197 5.11 8.16 -4.34
N TRP A 198 5.93 7.30 -3.75
CA TRP A 198 6.05 7.21 -2.30
C TRP A 198 6.85 8.38 -1.73
N SER A 199 7.70 9.00 -2.55
CA SER A 199 8.66 10.02 -2.13
C SER A 199 8.00 11.24 -1.46
N PRO A 200 6.95 11.87 -2.05
CA PRO A 200 6.26 13.00 -1.42
C PRO A 200 5.59 12.63 -0.10
N ASN A 201 5.22 11.36 0.06
CA ASN A 201 4.47 10.85 1.20
C ASN A 201 5.34 10.58 2.44
N PHE A 202 6.67 10.60 2.32
CA PHE A 202 7.57 10.48 3.47
C PHE A 202 7.54 11.69 4.41
N ILE A 203 7.43 12.90 3.84
CA ILE A 203 7.37 14.14 4.63
C ILE A 203 6.13 14.15 5.54
N PRO A 204 4.89 13.99 5.04
CA PRO A 204 3.72 13.95 5.92
C PRO A 204 3.78 12.75 6.86
N MET A 205 4.33 11.61 6.45
CA MET A 205 4.51 10.47 7.35
C MET A 205 5.41 10.82 8.56
N ALA A 206 6.56 11.47 8.33
CA ALA A 206 7.46 11.87 9.41
C ALA A 206 6.80 12.85 10.38
N VAL A 207 6.00 13.80 9.85
CA VAL A 207 5.20 14.73 10.67
C VAL A 207 4.16 13.98 11.50
N LEU A 208 3.46 13.00 10.93
CA LEU A 208 2.50 12.17 11.64
C LEU A 208 3.17 11.34 12.75
N ALA A 209 4.36 10.79 12.49
CA ALA A 209 5.14 10.06 13.50
C ALA A 209 5.56 10.96 14.66
N TRP A 210 6.06 12.17 14.36
CA TRP A 210 6.45 13.16 15.35
C TRP A 210 5.28 13.59 16.24
N PHE A 211 4.11 13.86 15.64
CA PHE A 211 2.92 14.25 16.38
C PHE A 211 2.34 13.10 17.22
N SER A 212 2.45 11.85 16.73
CA SER A 212 1.87 10.69 17.42
C SER A 212 2.64 10.30 18.67
N ALA A 213 3.97 10.48 18.68
CA ALA A 213 4.94 10.14 19.75
C ALA A 213 4.92 8.68 20.27
N ASP A 214 3.90 7.90 19.94
CA ASP A 214 3.65 6.53 20.38
C ASP A 214 3.18 5.67 19.21
N TRP A 215 3.63 4.40 19.22
CA TRP A 215 3.28 3.41 18.21
C TRP A 215 1.78 3.10 18.18
N ARG A 216 1.09 3.14 19.32
CA ARG A 216 -0.37 2.91 19.38
C ARG A 216 -1.12 4.06 18.71
N THR A 217 -0.81 5.30 19.08
CA THR A 217 -1.40 6.50 18.47
C THR A 217 -1.14 6.54 16.97
N LEU A 218 0.08 6.20 16.53
CA LEU A 218 0.42 6.16 15.12
C LEU A 218 -0.43 5.16 14.32
N THR A 219 -0.78 3.99 14.88
CA THR A 219 -1.69 3.05 14.20
C THR A 219 -3.11 3.59 14.07
N VAL A 220 -3.60 4.31 15.07
CA VAL A 220 -4.93 4.94 15.04
C VAL A 220 -4.95 6.07 14.02
N VAL A 221 -3.92 6.91 14.00
CA VAL A 221 -3.74 7.97 13.00
C VAL A 221 -3.68 7.39 11.60
N ASN A 222 -2.97 6.27 11.39
CA ASN A 222 -2.93 5.57 10.10
C ASN A 222 -4.32 5.04 9.67
N ALA A 223 -5.10 4.50 10.61
CA ALA A 223 -6.47 4.06 10.34
C ALA A 223 -7.38 5.24 9.94
N ILE A 224 -7.23 6.39 10.62
CA ILE A 224 -7.96 7.63 10.29
C ILE A 224 -7.54 8.16 8.92
N ALA A 225 -6.25 8.11 8.57
CA ALA A 225 -5.74 8.53 7.28
C ALA A 225 -6.31 7.72 6.09
N CYS A 226 -6.82 6.51 6.34
CA CYS A 226 -7.53 5.73 5.31
C CYS A 226 -8.93 6.27 5.00
N VAL A 227 -9.59 6.97 5.94
CA VAL A 227 -10.99 7.40 5.82
C VAL A 227 -11.21 8.37 4.66
N PRO A 228 -10.41 9.44 4.46
CA PRO A 228 -10.56 10.32 3.31
C PRO A 228 -10.45 9.56 1.99
N GLY A 229 -9.48 8.65 1.84
CA GLY A 229 -9.33 7.84 0.63
C GLY A 229 -10.54 6.93 0.35
N ILE A 230 -11.10 6.30 1.40
CA ILE A 230 -12.31 5.47 1.28
C ILE A 230 -13.52 6.31 0.86
N LEU A 231 -13.79 7.42 1.54
CA LEU A 231 -14.92 8.30 1.23
C LEU A 231 -14.80 8.87 -0.19
N PHE A 232 -13.59 9.28 -0.57
CA PHE A 232 -13.33 9.83 -1.88
C PHE A 232 -13.53 8.79 -2.99
N CYS A 233 -13.08 7.55 -2.77
CA CYS A 233 -13.29 6.43 -3.68
C CYS A 233 -14.77 6.02 -3.79
N LEU A 234 -15.55 6.17 -2.72
CA LEU A 234 -16.99 5.87 -2.74
C LEU A 234 -17.80 6.93 -3.51
N ILE A 235 -17.46 8.21 -3.35
CA ILE A 235 -18.28 9.30 -3.89
C ILE A 235 -17.94 9.60 -5.36
N TRP A 236 -16.65 9.71 -5.70
CA TRP A 236 -16.24 10.28 -6.98
C TRP A 236 -15.64 9.28 -7.97
N ILE A 237 -15.18 8.13 -7.50
CA ILE A 237 -14.44 7.19 -8.35
C ILE A 237 -15.37 6.17 -8.99
N ARG A 238 -15.21 6.00 -10.30
CA ARG A 238 -15.89 4.96 -11.09
C ARG A 238 -14.95 3.81 -11.43
N GLU A 239 -15.55 2.73 -11.92
CA GLU A 239 -14.79 1.58 -12.39
C GLU A 239 -13.97 1.96 -13.62
N SER A 240 -12.81 1.31 -13.78
CA SER A 240 -11.92 1.57 -14.92
C SER A 240 -12.63 1.26 -16.25
N PRO A 241 -12.58 2.17 -17.24
CA PRO A 241 -13.21 1.96 -18.55
C PRO A 241 -12.59 0.76 -19.28
N GLN A 242 -11.28 0.55 -19.13
CA GLN A 242 -10.59 -0.62 -19.69
C GLN A 242 -11.09 -1.93 -19.06
N TRP A 243 -11.30 -1.96 -17.75
CA TRP A 243 -11.83 -3.14 -17.07
C TRP A 243 -13.26 -3.47 -17.52
N LEU A 244 -14.10 -2.45 -17.68
CA LEU A 244 -15.47 -2.61 -18.20
C LEU A 244 -15.48 -3.16 -19.63
N LEU A 245 -14.56 -2.68 -20.48
CA LEU A 245 -14.37 -3.18 -21.83
C LEU A 245 -13.99 -4.67 -21.84
N GLN A 246 -13.02 -5.06 -21.01
CA GLN A 246 -12.60 -6.47 -20.87
C GLN A 246 -13.73 -7.38 -20.36
N ARG A 247 -14.68 -6.83 -19.61
CA ARG A 247 -15.88 -7.54 -19.12
C ARG A 247 -17.04 -7.55 -20.12
N GLY A 248 -16.90 -6.90 -21.27
CA GLY A 248 -17.96 -6.78 -22.28
C GLY A 248 -19.09 -5.82 -21.91
N ARG A 249 -18.87 -4.94 -20.91
CA ARG A 249 -19.83 -3.90 -20.49
C ARG A 249 -19.60 -2.62 -21.29
N ILE A 250 -19.81 -2.70 -22.60
CA ILE A 250 -19.48 -1.66 -23.57
C ILE A 250 -20.29 -0.38 -23.34
N SER A 251 -21.59 -0.51 -23.08
CA SER A 251 -22.49 0.63 -22.83
C SER A 251 -22.05 1.47 -21.63
N GLU A 252 -21.66 0.82 -20.53
CA GLU A 252 -21.18 1.49 -19.33
C GLU A 252 -19.81 2.13 -19.52
N ALA A 253 -18.91 1.47 -20.27
CA ALA A 253 -17.62 2.04 -20.63
C ALA A 253 -17.80 3.33 -21.44
N CYS A 254 -18.68 3.32 -22.45
CA CYS A 254 -19.02 4.52 -23.23
C CYS A 254 -19.64 5.64 -22.37
N GLU A 255 -20.54 5.31 -21.44
CA GLU A 255 -21.18 6.29 -20.57
C GLU A 255 -20.16 6.99 -19.65
N ILE A 256 -19.26 6.21 -19.03
CA ILE A 256 -18.18 6.76 -18.18
C ILE A 256 -17.23 7.60 -19.01
N MET A 257 -16.84 7.14 -20.21
CA MET A 257 -15.98 7.91 -21.09
C MET A 257 -16.60 9.25 -21.49
N ARG A 258 -17.87 9.28 -21.89
CA ARG A 258 -18.55 10.54 -22.26
C ARG A 258 -18.71 11.50 -21.10
N ARG A 259 -18.99 10.99 -19.90
CA ARG A 259 -19.26 11.88 -18.76
C ARG A 259 -17.99 12.38 -18.06
N ASP A 260 -17.01 11.51 -17.90
CA ASP A 260 -15.86 11.76 -17.03
C ASP A 260 -14.60 12.17 -17.80
N PHE A 261 -14.50 11.83 -19.08
CA PHE A 261 -13.36 12.18 -19.91
C PHE A 261 -13.75 13.19 -21.00
N GLU A 262 -12.94 14.22 -21.17
CA GLU A 262 -13.09 15.16 -22.30
C GLU A 262 -12.63 14.44 -23.57
N CYS A 263 -13.56 13.84 -24.31
CA CYS A 263 -13.26 13.16 -25.57
C CYS A 263 -13.15 14.17 -26.73
N SER A 264 -12.04 14.12 -27.47
CA SER A 264 -11.78 15.01 -28.61
C SER A 264 -12.71 14.81 -29.82
N GLU A 265 -13.33 13.63 -29.96
CA GLU A 265 -14.25 13.29 -31.06
C GLU A 265 -15.39 12.40 -30.53
N GLU A 266 -16.52 12.99 -30.12
CA GLU A 266 -17.69 12.25 -29.62
C GLU A 266 -18.37 11.38 -30.69
N SER A 267 -18.30 11.77 -31.98
CA SER A 267 -19.03 11.09 -33.06
C SER A 267 -18.55 9.68 -33.36
N ASN A 268 -17.30 9.34 -33.02
CA ASN A 268 -16.67 8.04 -33.32
C ASN A 268 -16.47 7.16 -32.08
N LEU A 269 -16.81 7.62 -30.87
CA LEU A 269 -16.43 6.93 -29.63
C LEU A 269 -17.00 5.51 -29.53
N ASN A 270 -18.28 5.33 -29.88
CA ASN A 270 -18.90 3.99 -29.85
C ASN A 270 -18.22 3.01 -30.81
N ASP A 271 -17.87 3.47 -32.01
CA ASP A 271 -17.20 2.64 -33.02
C ASP A 271 -15.78 2.27 -32.60
N VAL A 272 -15.07 3.18 -31.91
CA VAL A 272 -13.73 2.92 -31.38
C VAL A 272 -13.79 1.90 -30.25
N VAL A 273 -14.69 2.08 -29.29
CA VAL A 273 -14.88 1.17 -28.15
C VAL A 273 -15.27 -0.22 -28.65
N GLU A 274 -16.19 -0.31 -29.62
CA GLU A 274 -16.60 -1.58 -30.23
C GLU A 274 -15.45 -2.26 -31.00
N LYS A 275 -14.67 -1.51 -31.78
CA LYS A 275 -13.47 -2.05 -32.46
C LYS A 275 -12.45 -2.60 -31.48
N GLU A 276 -12.21 -1.89 -30.39
CA GLU A 276 -11.26 -2.34 -29.36
C GLU A 276 -11.76 -3.56 -28.61
N TYR A 277 -13.06 -3.61 -28.29
CA TYR A 277 -13.69 -4.82 -27.76
C TYR A 277 -13.52 -6.02 -28.69
N GLN A 278 -13.75 -5.84 -30.00
CA GLN A 278 -13.55 -6.90 -30.99
C GLN A 278 -12.09 -7.37 -31.07
N LEU A 279 -11.12 -6.45 -30.95
CA LEU A 279 -9.69 -6.80 -30.90
C LEU A 279 -9.37 -7.62 -29.63
N ILE A 280 -9.91 -7.24 -28.47
CA ILE A 280 -9.75 -7.98 -27.21
C ILE A 280 -10.35 -9.39 -27.33
N CYS A 281 -11.56 -9.53 -27.89
CA CYS A 281 -12.18 -10.83 -28.12
C CYS A 281 -11.37 -11.71 -29.09
N ARG A 282 -10.79 -11.11 -30.14
CA ARG A 282 -9.95 -11.81 -31.11
C ARG A 282 -8.65 -12.29 -30.49
N ASP A 283 -7.99 -11.47 -29.67
CA ASP A 283 -6.75 -11.85 -28.98
C ASP A 283 -7.00 -12.90 -27.87
N GLY A 284 -8.12 -12.79 -27.16
CA GLY A 284 -8.57 -13.81 -26.19
C GLY A 284 -8.85 -15.18 -26.84
N SER A 285 -9.47 -15.18 -28.03
CA SER A 285 -9.64 -16.42 -28.82
C SER A 285 -8.30 -16.97 -29.31
N ARG A 286 -7.37 -16.11 -29.72
CA ARG A 286 -6.03 -16.52 -30.18
C ARG A 286 -5.20 -17.15 -29.06
N LYS A 287 -5.26 -16.58 -27.84
CA LYS A 287 -4.63 -17.14 -26.64
C LYS A 287 -5.23 -18.48 -26.23
N LYS A 288 -6.57 -18.61 -26.27
CA LYS A 288 -7.24 -19.91 -26.04
C LYS A 288 -6.82 -20.96 -27.07
N THR A 289 -6.78 -20.60 -28.35
CA THR A 289 -6.33 -21.52 -29.42
C THR A 289 -4.87 -21.92 -29.26
N LEU A 290 -3.98 -21.00 -28.85
CA LEU A 290 -2.57 -21.30 -28.59
C LEU A 290 -2.37 -22.19 -27.36
N LEU A 291 -3.15 -21.99 -26.29
CA LEU A 291 -3.13 -22.85 -25.09
C LEU A 291 -3.68 -24.26 -25.37
N ILE A 292 -4.69 -24.38 -26.24
CA ILE A 292 -5.19 -25.68 -26.72
C ILE A 292 -4.12 -26.36 -27.60
N ARG A 293 -3.41 -25.60 -28.43
CA ARG A 293 -2.33 -26.14 -29.27
C ARG A 293 -1.11 -26.59 -28.45
N SER A 294 -0.73 -25.86 -27.40
CA SER A 294 0.39 -26.22 -26.54
C SER A 294 0.08 -27.43 -25.65
N SER A 295 -1.18 -27.61 -25.24
CA SER A 295 -1.62 -28.79 -24.49
C SER A 295 -1.79 -30.05 -25.36
N VAL A 296 -2.04 -29.90 -26.67
CA VAL A 296 -2.01 -31.01 -27.65
C VAL A 296 -0.58 -31.39 -28.06
N LEU A 297 0.37 -30.44 -28.04
CA LEU A 297 1.79 -30.69 -28.35
C LEU A 297 2.59 -31.34 -27.21
N PHE A 298 2.02 -31.43 -26.01
CA PHE A 298 2.63 -32.04 -24.82
C PHE A 298 2.03 -33.40 -24.44
N ARG A 299 1.36 -34.06 -25.39
CA ARG A 299 0.80 -35.41 -25.25
C ARG A 299 1.33 -36.30 -26.36
#